data_AF-A0A7R9UNT5-F1
#
_entry.id   AF-A0A7R9UNT5-F1
#
_cell.length_a   1.000
_cell.length_b   1.000
_cell.length_c   1.000
_cell.angle_alpha   90.00
_cell.angle_beta   90.00
_cell.angle_gamma   90.00
#
_symmetry.space_group_name_H-M   'P 1'
#
loop_
_entity.id
_entity.type
_entity.pdbx_description
1 polymer ?
#
loop_
_entity_poly.entity_id
_entity_poly.type
_entity_poly.pdbx_seq_one_letter_code
_entity_poly.pdbx_strand_id
1 'polypeptide(L)'
;ACAAAALSGHLAALKWLRAHGCPWDEQTCEAAVDGGHLHVLHWLYASGCPWSWWACTNAAMSGRLPVLAWLRANGCPWDESVCSGAAYYGHLPVLQWARANGCPWDAGTCSEAARGGSLAVLQ
;
A
#
# COMPACT_ATOMS: atom_id res chain seq x y z
N ALA A 1 0.63 15.60 11.67
CA ALA A 1 1.45 14.97 12.74
C ALA A 1 1.30 13.45 12.76
N CYS A 2 0.08 12.92 12.88
CA CYS A 2 -0.16 11.47 12.87
C CYS A 2 0.30 10.78 11.57
N ALA A 3 -0.02 11.33 10.39
CA ALA A 3 0.46 10.80 9.11
C ALA A 3 2.00 10.80 8.98
N ALA A 4 2.69 11.86 9.41
CA ALA A 4 4.15 11.91 9.38
C ALA A 4 4.79 10.87 10.32
N ALA A 5 4.22 10.67 11.52
CA ALA A 5 4.67 9.62 12.43
C ALA A 5 4.44 8.22 11.84
N ALA A 6 3.34 8.03 11.09
CA ALA A 6 3.03 6.78 10.39
C ALA A 6 4.03 6.51 9.27
N LEU A 7 4.33 7.53 8.46
CA LEU A 7 5.30 7.46 7.37
C LEU A 7 6.71 7.10 7.85
N SER A 8 7.11 7.61 9.02
CA SER A 8 8.42 7.31 9.63
C SER A 8 8.44 6.05 10.50
N GLY A 9 7.30 5.37 10.65
CA GLY A 9 7.23 4.12 11.42
C GLY A 9 7.30 4.30 12.95
N HIS A 10 7.11 5.53 13.43
CA HIS A 10 7.27 5.90 14.85
C HIS A 10 6.02 5.56 15.67
N LEU A 11 5.79 4.27 15.89
CA LEU A 11 4.63 3.76 16.63
C LEU A 11 4.45 4.39 18.02
N ALA A 12 5.54 4.62 18.76
CA ALA A 12 5.48 5.24 20.08
C ALA A 12 4.97 6.70 20.01
N ALA A 13 5.46 7.47 19.04
CA ALA A 13 4.98 8.83 18.80
C ALA A 13 3.51 8.83 18.37
N LEU A 14 3.09 7.86 17.54
CA LEU A 14 1.71 7.74 17.08
C LEU A 14 0.75 7.40 18.21
N LYS A 15 1.13 6.47 19.09
CA LYS A 15 0.40 6.17 20.33
C LYS A 15 0.28 7.40 21.24
N TRP A 16 1.36 8.15 21.40
CA TRP A 16 1.37 9.38 22.19
C TRP A 16 0.45 10.44 21.59
N LEU A 17 0.55 10.69 20.28
CA LEU A 17 -0.30 11.63 19.55
C LEU A 17 -1.78 11.25 19.67
N ARG A 18 -2.09 9.96 19.57
CA ARG A 18 -3.47 9.45 19.72
C ARG A 18 -4.01 9.71 21.12
N ALA A 19 -3.20 9.48 22.17
CA ALA A 19 -3.58 9.76 23.55
C ALA A 19 -3.85 11.26 23.80
N HIS A 20 -3.25 12.15 23.01
CA HIS A 20 -3.44 13.60 23.07
C HIS A 20 -4.50 14.11 22.07
N GLY A 21 -5.34 13.23 21.55
CA GLY A 21 -6.48 13.61 20.69
C GLY A 21 -6.10 13.97 19.26
N CYS A 22 -4.92 13.58 18.76
CA CYS A 22 -4.60 13.73 17.34
C CYS A 22 -5.60 12.92 16.51
N PRO A 23 -6.32 13.57 15.57
CA PRO A 23 -7.18 12.84 14.66
C PRO A 23 -6.31 12.01 13.72
N TRP A 24 -6.81 10.82 13.39
CA TRP A 24 -6.35 10.05 12.25
C TRP A 24 -7.49 9.91 11.27
N ASP A 25 -7.11 9.58 10.05
CA ASP A 25 -7.97 9.36 8.91
C ASP A 25 -7.26 8.35 7.97
N GLU A 26 -7.86 8.13 6.81
CA GLU A 26 -7.32 7.24 5.78
C GLU A 26 -5.89 7.63 5.37
N GLN A 27 -5.55 8.92 5.36
CA GLN A 27 -4.20 9.40 5.03
C GLN A 27 -3.14 8.93 6.03
N THR A 28 -3.52 8.74 7.30
CA THR A 28 -2.61 8.19 8.31
C THR A 28 -2.29 6.72 8.01
N CYS A 29 -3.25 5.97 7.50
CA CYS A 29 -3.05 4.59 7.06
C CYS A 29 -2.19 4.54 5.79
N GLU A 30 -2.51 5.36 4.77
CA GLU A 30 -1.74 5.46 3.53
C GLU A 30 -0.27 5.81 3.79
N ALA A 31 -0.01 6.74 4.71
CA ALA A 31 1.35 7.09 5.10
C ALA A 31 2.12 5.89 5.68
N ALA A 32 1.48 5.06 6.51
CA ALA A 32 2.10 3.84 7.03
C ALA A 32 2.34 2.80 5.92
N VAL A 33 1.45 2.73 4.94
CA VAL A 33 1.61 1.91 3.73
C VAL A 33 2.83 2.35 2.94
N ASP A 34 2.98 3.65 2.65
CA ASP A 34 4.12 4.19 1.90
C ASP A 34 5.45 3.98 2.60
N GLY A 35 5.47 4.16 3.92
CA GLY A 35 6.63 3.86 4.75
C GLY A 35 6.98 2.37 4.79
N GLY A 36 6.07 1.49 4.39
CA GLY A 36 6.27 0.04 4.47
C GLY A 36 6.20 -0.50 5.90
N HIS A 37 5.58 0.24 6.82
CA HIS A 37 5.65 -0.01 8.25
C HIS A 37 4.51 -0.91 8.73
N LEU A 38 4.64 -2.22 8.48
CA LEU A 38 3.65 -3.23 8.89
C LEU A 38 3.27 -3.15 10.37
N HIS A 39 4.23 -2.95 11.28
CA HIS A 39 3.95 -2.86 12.72
C HIS A 39 3.07 -1.67 13.07
N VAL A 40 3.17 -0.55 12.33
CA VAL A 40 2.28 0.59 12.47
C VAL A 40 0.90 0.27 11.90
N LEU A 41 0.83 -0.35 10.72
CA LEU A 41 -0.44 -0.76 10.11
C LEU A 41 -1.23 -1.73 10.97
N HIS A 42 -0.58 -2.74 11.55
CA HIS A 42 -1.19 -3.66 12.52
C HIS A 42 -1.84 -2.90 13.68
N TRP A 43 -1.15 -1.89 14.22
CA TRP A 43 -1.67 -1.10 15.32
C TRP A 43 -2.79 -0.16 14.88
N LEU A 44 -2.67 0.48 13.72
CA LEU A 44 -3.72 1.34 13.16
C LEU A 44 -5.01 0.57 12.91
N TYR A 45 -4.91 -0.61 12.31
CA TYR A 45 -6.04 -1.50 12.07
C TYR A 45 -6.70 -1.98 13.38
N ALA A 46 -5.88 -2.46 14.33
CA ALA A 46 -6.39 -2.88 15.64
C ALA A 46 -7.06 -1.74 16.42
N SER A 47 -6.65 -0.50 16.16
CA SER A 47 -7.20 0.69 16.81
C SER A 47 -8.41 1.30 16.07
N GLY A 48 -8.84 0.69 14.96
CA GLY A 48 -10.01 1.13 14.18
C GLY A 48 -9.74 2.31 13.25
N CYS A 49 -8.51 2.52 12.81
CA CYS A 49 -8.22 3.46 11.73
C CYS A 49 -8.79 2.93 10.41
N PRO A 50 -9.61 3.73 9.69
CA PRO A 50 -10.05 3.34 8.36
C PRO A 50 -8.86 3.28 7.40
N TRP A 51 -8.85 2.30 6.52
CA TRP A 51 -8.00 2.27 5.34
C TRP A 51 -8.73 2.87 4.14
N SER A 52 -7.98 3.58 3.32
CA SER A 52 -8.43 4.04 2.01
C SER A 52 -8.66 2.85 1.08
N TRP A 53 -9.61 3.01 0.15
CA TRP A 53 -9.77 2.12 -0.99
C TRP A 53 -8.50 2.07 -1.89
N TRP A 54 -7.62 3.08 -1.80
CA TRP A 54 -6.33 3.12 -2.47
C TRP A 54 -5.19 2.41 -1.74
N ALA A 55 -5.40 1.86 -0.54
CA ALA A 55 -4.31 1.30 0.27
C ALA A 55 -3.54 0.19 -0.47
N CYS A 56 -4.23 -0.73 -1.15
CA CYS A 56 -3.58 -1.78 -1.96
C CYS A 56 -2.80 -1.19 -3.13
N THR A 57 -3.39 -0.24 -3.86
CA THR A 57 -2.75 0.39 -5.01
C THR A 57 -1.52 1.19 -4.60
N ASN A 58 -1.58 1.91 -3.49
CA ASN A 58 -0.46 2.66 -2.96
C ASN A 58 0.67 1.73 -2.49
N ALA A 59 0.34 0.63 -1.81
CA ALA A 59 1.32 -0.40 -1.45
C ALA A 59 2.03 -0.96 -2.69
N ALA A 60 1.29 -1.13 -3.78
CA ALA A 60 1.82 -1.64 -5.03
C ALA A 60 2.72 -0.63 -5.76
N MET A 61 2.29 0.64 -5.83
CA MET A 61 3.08 1.76 -6.39
C MET A 61 4.36 2.02 -5.60
N SER A 62 4.34 1.81 -4.28
CA SER A 62 5.50 1.99 -3.39
C SER A 62 6.36 0.72 -3.27
N GLY A 63 6.04 -0.34 -4.00
CA GLY A 63 6.83 -1.59 -4.04
C GLY A 63 6.79 -2.39 -2.74
N ARG A 64 5.82 -2.14 -1.86
CA ARG A 64 5.75 -2.69 -0.50
C ARG A 64 5.03 -4.03 -0.47
N LEU A 65 5.64 -5.06 -1.06
CA LEU A 65 5.05 -6.41 -1.14
C LEU A 65 4.53 -6.95 0.21
N PRO A 66 5.27 -6.88 1.34
CA PRO A 66 4.77 -7.39 2.62
C PRO A 66 3.51 -6.65 3.10
N VAL A 67 3.42 -5.34 2.84
CA VAL A 67 2.24 -4.53 3.16
C VAL A 67 1.07 -4.92 2.29
N LEU A 68 1.27 -5.04 0.98
CA LEU A 68 0.21 -5.46 0.05
C LEU A 68 -0.34 -6.84 0.42
N ALA A 69 0.54 -7.79 0.73
CA ALA A 69 0.15 -9.14 1.15
C ALA A 69 -0.69 -9.11 2.43
N TRP A 70 -0.30 -8.28 3.40
CA TRP A 70 -1.05 -8.11 4.63
C TRP A 70 -2.41 -7.44 4.38
N LEU A 71 -2.48 -6.37 3.59
CA LEU A 71 -3.74 -5.70 3.24
C LEU A 71 -4.72 -6.68 2.58
N ARG A 72 -4.24 -7.49 1.63
CA ARG A 72 -5.04 -8.51 0.96
C ARG A 72 -5.57 -9.56 1.93
N ALA A 73 -4.73 -10.05 2.85
CA ALA A 73 -5.12 -11.05 3.84
C ALA A 73 -6.20 -10.54 4.81
N ASN A 74 -6.27 -9.22 5.05
CA ASN A 74 -7.27 -8.62 5.94
C ASN A 74 -8.49 -8.07 5.17
N GLY A 75 -8.65 -8.43 3.89
CA GLY A 75 -9.86 -8.12 3.12
C GLY A 75 -9.91 -6.72 2.52
N CYS A 76 -8.76 -6.04 2.40
CA CYS A 76 -8.72 -4.77 1.67
C CYS A 76 -9.09 -5.02 0.20
N PRO A 77 -10.06 -4.27 -0.37
CA PRO A 77 -10.42 -4.40 -1.77
C PRO A 77 -9.25 -4.01 -2.67
N TRP A 78 -9.24 -4.56 -3.86
CA TRP A 78 -8.29 -4.24 -4.92
C TRP A 78 -8.95 -4.33 -6.29
N ASP A 79 -8.35 -3.66 -7.26
CA ASP A 79 -8.75 -3.66 -8.67
C ASP A 79 -7.49 -3.68 -9.56
N GLU A 80 -7.68 -3.53 -10.87
CA GLU A 80 -6.58 -3.52 -11.86
C GLU A 80 -5.53 -2.43 -11.59
N SER A 81 -5.88 -1.38 -10.83
CA SER A 81 -4.96 -0.29 -10.48
C SER A 81 -3.77 -0.79 -9.67
N VAL A 82 -3.92 -1.87 -8.89
CA VAL A 82 -2.81 -2.48 -8.14
C VAL A 82 -1.74 -3.02 -9.09
N CYS A 83 -2.16 -3.77 -10.11
CA CYS A 83 -1.26 -4.30 -11.14
C CYS A 83 -0.67 -3.15 -11.99
N SER A 84 -1.50 -2.22 -12.43
CA SER A 84 -1.08 -1.05 -13.22
C SER A 84 -0.07 -0.18 -12.46
N GLY A 85 -0.28 0.07 -11.17
CA GLY A 85 0.64 0.82 -10.32
C GLY A 85 1.98 0.09 -10.13
N ALA A 86 1.96 -1.20 -9.82
CA ALA A 86 3.18 -1.99 -9.72
C ALA A 86 3.96 -2.02 -11.05
N ALA A 87 3.26 -2.12 -12.18
CA ALA A 87 3.84 -2.12 -13.52
C ALA A 87 4.46 -0.76 -13.86
N TYR A 88 3.76 0.35 -13.59
CA TYR A 88 4.25 1.70 -13.85
C TYR A 88 5.54 2.02 -13.10
N TYR A 89 5.65 1.63 -11.83
CA TYR A 89 6.87 1.87 -11.04
C TYR A 89 7.90 0.74 -11.14
N GLY A 90 7.64 -0.30 -11.94
CA GLY A 90 8.58 -1.39 -12.17
C GLY A 90 8.78 -2.35 -11.01
N HIS A 91 7.80 -2.43 -10.11
CA HIS A 91 7.83 -3.34 -8.98
C HIS A 91 7.44 -4.77 -9.39
N LEU A 92 8.31 -5.41 -10.17
CA LEU A 92 8.10 -6.76 -10.70
C LEU A 92 7.70 -7.80 -9.63
N PRO A 93 8.34 -7.87 -8.44
CA PRO A 93 7.93 -8.83 -7.41
C PRO A 93 6.51 -8.61 -6.90
N VAL A 94 6.09 -7.33 -6.81
CA VAL A 94 4.72 -6.97 -6.42
C VAL A 94 3.73 -7.39 -7.49
N LEU A 95 4.02 -7.08 -8.76
CA LEU A 95 3.14 -7.43 -9.87
C LEU A 95 2.98 -8.95 -10.01
N GLN A 96 4.08 -9.71 -9.94
CA GLN A 96 4.05 -11.17 -9.99
C GLN A 96 3.21 -11.74 -8.85
N TRP A 97 3.39 -11.23 -7.63
CA TRP A 97 2.61 -11.67 -6.48
C TRP A 97 1.13 -11.30 -6.61
N ALA A 98 0.80 -10.08 -7.03
CA ALA A 98 -0.58 -9.64 -7.21
C ALA A 98 -1.31 -10.51 -8.24
N ARG A 99 -0.66 -10.80 -9.38
CA ARG A 99 -1.18 -11.70 -10.42
C ARG A 99 -1.39 -13.12 -9.90
N ALA A 100 -0.42 -13.66 -9.15
CA ALA A 100 -0.51 -15.00 -8.56
C ALA A 100 -1.66 -15.13 -7.53
N ASN A 101 -2.05 -14.02 -6.89
CA ASN A 101 -3.13 -13.97 -5.90
C ASN A 101 -4.49 -13.54 -6.49
N GLY A 102 -4.61 -13.50 -7.82
CA GLY A 102 -5.87 -13.24 -8.52
C GLY A 102 -6.27 -11.77 -8.58
N CYS A 103 -5.30 -10.84 -8.47
CA CYS A 103 -5.56 -9.44 -8.78
C CYS A 103 -5.93 -9.32 -10.28
N PRO A 104 -7.03 -8.63 -10.63
CA PRO A 104 -7.33 -8.36 -12.03
C PRO A 104 -6.20 -7.55 -12.66
N TRP A 105 -5.99 -7.76 -13.95
CA TRP A 105 -5.06 -7.02 -14.78
C TRP A 105 -5.70 -6.84 -16.16
N ASP A 106 -5.41 -5.74 -16.82
CA ASP A 106 -6.01 -5.39 -18.11
C ASP A 106 -4.91 -4.99 -19.11
N ALA A 107 -5.31 -4.62 -20.32
CA ALA A 107 -4.37 -4.13 -21.33
C ALA A 107 -3.62 -2.86 -20.87
N GLY A 108 -4.23 -2.09 -19.96
CA GLY A 108 -3.63 -0.91 -19.34
C GLY A 108 -2.37 -1.24 -18.54
N THR A 109 -2.31 -2.40 -17.87
CA THR A 109 -1.11 -2.82 -17.12
C THR A 109 0.15 -2.87 -18.01
N CYS A 110 0.02 -3.35 -19.26
CA CYS A 110 1.14 -3.38 -20.20
C CYS A 110 1.53 -2.00 -20.71
N SER A 111 0.54 -1.12 -20.94
CA SER A 111 0.77 0.27 -21.32
C SER A 111 1.47 1.03 -20.19
N GLU A 112 1.08 0.79 -18.94
CA GLU A 112 1.68 1.41 -17.76
C GLU A 112 3.12 0.94 -17.53
N ALA A 113 3.40 -0.36 -17.72
CA ALA A 113 4.77 -0.86 -17.73
C ALA A 113 5.66 -0.14 -18.76
N ALA A 114 5.15 0.05 -19.98
CA ALA A 114 5.88 0.75 -21.03
C ALA A 114 6.07 2.23 -20.70
N ARG A 115 5.02 2.90 -20.20
CA ARG A 115 5.06 4.32 -19.77
C ARG A 115 6.03 4.55 -18.63
N GLY A 116 6.10 3.60 -17.70
CA GLY A 116 7.00 3.55 -16.57
C GLY A 116 8.43 3.13 -16.89
N GLY A 117 8.74 2.82 -18.16
CA GLY A 117 10.06 2.31 -18.57
C GLY A 117 10.40 0.91 -18.05
N SER A 118 9.42 0.21 -17.50
CA SER A 118 9.57 -1.05 -16.78
C SER A 118 9.28 -2.25 -17.66
N LEU A 119 9.90 -2.30 -18.85
CA LEU A 119 9.66 -3.38 -19.82
C LEU A 119 10.01 -4.78 -19.29
N ALA A 120 10.81 -4.87 -18.22
CA ALA A 120 11.11 -6.12 -17.54
C ALA A 120 9.87 -6.83 -16.96
N VAL A 121 8.77 -6.10 -16.71
CA VAL A 121 7.49 -6.73 -16.32
C VAL A 121 6.69 -7.32 -17.50
N LEU A 122 7.11 -7.06 -18.75
CA LEU A 122 6.45 -7.54 -19.97
C LEU A 122 7.14 -8.76 -20.60
N GLN A 123 8.26 -9.23 -20.04
CA GLN A 123 9.03 -10.38 -20.50
C GLN A 123 8.66 -11.63 -19.71
#